data_AF-A0A2W7NNX1-F1
#
_entry.id   AF-A0A2W7NNX1-F1
#
_cell.length_a   1.000
_cell.length_b   1.000
_cell.length_c   1.000
_cell.angle_alpha   90.00
_cell.angle_beta   90.00
_cell.angle_gamma   90.00
#
_symmetry.space_group_name_H-M   'P 1'
#
loop_
_entity.id
_entity.type
_entity.pdbx_description
1 polymer ?
#
loop_
_entity_poly.entity_id
_entity_poly.type
_entity_poly.pdbx_seq_one_letter_code
_entity_poly.pdbx_strand_id
1 'polypeptide(L)'
;MKTYIDVMLLKDFFQKQPPQAPLGELEEIELWNSFWKFLKKETDLCIINPLDELITNPLYGHFINGLTQGRGVAKFTHEPLKTYKHELKSESPFSVYFLNESDDAEKMKFRKKNGFVIGFNDDYIDGWSKLKMLHLPTSIPIRKTINDCIIKTWYDLKPFILPFTDVVMVDSYILSDPSLVPSNLEQIMKVLDESTPVKYNFTLVTFEGGRKGQIDYYYDMLLGIKRRHGLKATISLLLCDSVWKEHDRFIMTNYTRWTSGDSFNYFDAKGQLVTKGTEMHVLPLVDPELHQSSSSILQSLRLLIAQYSQHNASQRVKGEIEKNKLLYDCR
;
A
#
# COMPACT_ATOMS: atom_id res chain seq x y z
N MET A 1 -9.90 -3.36 -5.14
CA MET A 1 -8.59 -3.86 -5.62
C MET A 1 -8.75 -4.61 -6.94
N LYS A 2 -7.90 -4.33 -7.95
CA LYS A 2 -7.91 -5.02 -9.25
C LYS A 2 -6.73 -5.99 -9.35
N THR A 3 -7.01 -7.27 -9.57
CA THR A 3 -5.99 -8.33 -9.66
C THR A 3 -5.89 -8.84 -11.08
N TYR A 4 -4.66 -8.95 -11.55
CA TYR A 4 -4.30 -9.45 -12.86
C TYR A 4 -3.62 -10.81 -12.69
N ILE A 5 -4.16 -11.87 -13.27
CA ILE A 5 -3.57 -13.21 -13.19
C ILE A 5 -3.41 -13.83 -14.57
N ASP A 6 -2.21 -14.32 -14.85
CA ASP A 6 -1.93 -15.09 -16.06
C ASP A 6 -2.68 -16.44 -16.03
N VAL A 7 -3.22 -16.82 -17.17
CA VAL A 7 -3.93 -18.09 -17.38
C VAL A 7 -3.11 -19.31 -16.92
N MET A 8 -1.79 -19.31 -17.14
CA MET A 8 -0.91 -20.43 -16.78
C MET A 8 -0.64 -20.50 -15.27
N LEU A 9 -0.57 -19.35 -14.60
CA LEU A 9 -0.49 -19.29 -13.13
C LEU A 9 -1.77 -19.80 -12.49
N LEU A 10 -2.92 -19.42 -13.06
CA LEU A 10 -4.20 -19.87 -12.57
C LEU A 10 -4.34 -21.40 -12.72
N LYS A 11 -3.84 -21.95 -13.84
CA LYS A 11 -3.73 -23.39 -14.08
C LYS A 11 -2.88 -24.09 -13.01
N ASP A 12 -1.68 -23.57 -12.78
CA ASP A 12 -0.75 -24.07 -11.76
C ASP A 12 -1.38 -24.04 -10.35
N PHE A 13 -2.04 -22.94 -10.00
CA PHE A 13 -2.76 -22.80 -8.73
C PHE A 13 -3.86 -23.84 -8.54
N PHE A 14 -4.64 -24.15 -9.59
CA PHE A 14 -5.66 -25.20 -9.54
C PHE A 14 -5.06 -26.59 -9.39
N GLN A 15 -3.92 -26.85 -10.05
CA GLN A 15 -3.22 -28.14 -9.95
C GLN A 15 -2.58 -28.34 -8.57
N LYS A 16 -2.15 -27.26 -7.92
CA LYS A 16 -1.56 -27.25 -6.58
C LYS A 16 -2.61 -27.19 -5.45
N GLN A 17 -3.87 -27.51 -5.73
CA GLN A 17 -4.87 -27.61 -4.66
C GLN A 17 -4.44 -28.69 -3.64
N PRO A 18 -4.24 -28.33 -2.36
CA PRO A 18 -3.79 -29.30 -1.37
C PRO A 18 -4.88 -30.34 -1.10
N PRO A 19 -4.51 -31.58 -0.73
CA PRO A 19 -5.47 -32.56 -0.24
C PRO A 19 -6.28 -31.99 0.92
N GLN A 20 -7.58 -32.28 0.98
CA GLN A 20 -8.42 -31.82 2.07
C GLN A 20 -8.07 -32.53 3.39
N ALA A 21 -8.37 -31.88 4.52
CA ALA A 21 -8.19 -32.49 5.84
C ALA A 21 -8.98 -33.82 5.93
N PRO A 22 -8.40 -34.88 6.50
CA PRO A 22 -7.15 -34.92 7.27
C PRO A 22 -5.89 -35.24 6.44
N LEU A 23 -5.96 -35.30 5.10
CA LEU A 23 -4.88 -35.80 4.25
C LEU A 23 -3.83 -34.73 3.87
N GLY A 24 -4.13 -33.45 4.04
CA GLY A 24 -3.21 -32.34 3.76
C GLY A 24 -2.85 -31.54 5.00
N GLU A 25 -1.78 -30.77 4.90
CA GLU A 25 -1.33 -29.86 5.95
C GLU A 25 -2.30 -28.69 6.11
N LEU A 26 -2.73 -28.41 7.34
CA LEU A 26 -3.73 -27.38 7.62
C LEU A 26 -3.31 -25.99 7.15
N GLU A 27 -2.03 -25.64 7.33
CA GLU A 27 -1.48 -24.34 6.91
C GLU A 27 -1.54 -24.16 5.38
N GLU A 28 -1.21 -25.19 4.61
CA GLU A 28 -1.29 -25.15 3.15
C GLU A 28 -2.75 -25.02 2.66
N ILE A 29 -3.66 -25.76 3.31
CA ILE A 29 -5.10 -25.68 3.02
C ILE A 29 -5.64 -24.28 3.30
N GLU A 30 -5.29 -23.68 4.43
CA GLU A 30 -5.71 -22.33 4.81
C GLU A 30 -5.17 -21.27 3.85
N LEU A 31 -3.89 -21.37 3.48
CA LEU A 31 -3.24 -20.45 2.56
C LEU A 31 -3.87 -20.52 1.16
N TRP A 32 -4.07 -21.72 0.63
CA TRP A 32 -4.72 -21.94 -0.66
C TRP A 32 -6.17 -21.44 -0.66
N ASN A 33 -6.95 -21.76 0.39
CA ASN A 33 -8.33 -21.33 0.52
C ASN A 33 -8.45 -19.80 0.66
N SER A 34 -7.52 -19.18 1.37
CA SER A 34 -7.44 -17.72 1.52
C SER A 34 -7.22 -17.06 0.16
N PHE A 35 -6.27 -17.57 -0.64
CA PHE A 35 -6.03 -17.03 -1.98
C PHE A 35 -7.21 -17.28 -2.93
N TRP A 36 -7.81 -18.47 -2.89
CA TRP A 36 -9.02 -18.78 -3.66
C TRP A 36 -10.19 -17.85 -3.32
N LYS A 37 -10.45 -17.63 -2.02
CA LYS A 37 -11.48 -16.71 -1.54
C LYS A 37 -11.24 -15.30 -2.08
N PHE A 38 -9.98 -14.85 -2.02
CA PHE A 38 -9.58 -13.55 -2.55
C PHE A 38 -9.90 -13.42 -4.05
N LEU A 39 -9.39 -14.34 -4.87
CA LEU A 39 -9.64 -14.35 -6.32
C LEU A 39 -11.13 -14.42 -6.67
N LYS A 40 -11.92 -15.13 -5.86
CA LYS A 40 -13.35 -15.33 -6.09
C LYS A 40 -14.21 -14.12 -5.70
N LYS A 41 -13.92 -13.43 -4.59
CA LYS A 41 -14.87 -12.46 -4.01
C LYS A 41 -14.28 -11.12 -3.60
N GLU A 42 -12.98 -11.02 -3.40
CA GLU A 42 -12.38 -9.85 -2.72
C GLU A 42 -11.62 -8.93 -3.69
N THR A 43 -11.58 -9.28 -4.98
CA THR A 43 -10.91 -8.49 -6.02
C THR A 43 -11.70 -8.43 -7.32
N ASP A 44 -11.56 -7.32 -8.06
CA ASP A 44 -11.88 -7.28 -9.48
C ASP A 44 -10.82 -8.09 -10.24
N LEU A 45 -11.19 -9.31 -10.64
CA LEU A 45 -10.29 -10.25 -11.27
C LEU A 45 -10.22 -10.01 -12.79
N CYS A 46 -9.01 -9.91 -13.31
CA CYS A 46 -8.70 -9.84 -14.72
C CYS A 46 -7.79 -11.03 -15.07
N ILE A 47 -8.31 -11.98 -15.86
CA ILE A 47 -7.46 -13.04 -16.41
C ILE A 47 -6.75 -12.49 -17.64
N ILE A 48 -5.45 -12.72 -17.68
CA ILE A 48 -4.57 -12.29 -18.75
C ILE A 48 -4.19 -13.49 -19.61
N ASN A 49 -4.01 -13.25 -20.92
CA ASN A 49 -3.72 -14.25 -21.95
C ASN A 49 -4.90 -15.18 -22.27
N PRO A 50 -4.95 -15.83 -23.45
CA PRO A 50 -6.16 -16.47 -23.97
C PRO A 50 -6.78 -17.51 -23.02
N LEU A 51 -8.07 -17.35 -22.71
CA LEU A 51 -8.80 -18.19 -21.75
C LEU A 51 -9.28 -19.52 -22.37
N ASP A 52 -9.24 -19.63 -23.70
CA ASP A 52 -9.81 -20.76 -24.46
C ASP A 52 -9.24 -22.12 -24.03
N GLU A 53 -7.95 -22.17 -23.67
CA GLU A 53 -7.31 -23.40 -23.18
C GLU A 53 -7.87 -23.88 -21.83
N LEU A 54 -8.25 -22.96 -20.92
CA LEU A 54 -8.85 -23.33 -19.64
C LEU A 54 -10.31 -23.73 -19.79
N ILE A 55 -11.08 -23.04 -20.62
CA ILE A 55 -12.52 -23.32 -20.78
C ILE A 55 -12.75 -24.69 -21.42
N THR A 56 -11.90 -25.07 -22.38
CA THR A 56 -12.05 -26.35 -23.10
C THR A 56 -11.69 -27.55 -22.24
N ASN A 57 -10.94 -27.37 -21.16
CA ASN A 57 -10.61 -28.44 -20.22
C ASN A 57 -11.70 -28.57 -19.13
N PRO A 58 -12.41 -29.71 -19.04
CA PRO A 58 -13.49 -29.89 -18.06
C PRO A 58 -13.06 -29.65 -16.60
N LEU A 59 -11.81 -29.97 -16.26
CA LEU A 59 -11.28 -29.79 -14.91
C LEU A 59 -11.18 -28.31 -14.54
N TYR A 60 -10.67 -27.48 -15.44
CA TYR A 60 -10.54 -26.04 -15.19
C TYR A 60 -11.84 -25.29 -15.39
N GLY A 61 -12.73 -25.77 -16.27
CA GLY A 61 -14.06 -25.20 -16.47
C GLY A 61 -14.85 -25.08 -15.15
N HIS A 62 -14.74 -26.06 -14.24
CA HIS A 62 -15.36 -25.98 -12.92
C HIS A 62 -14.82 -24.82 -12.07
N PHE A 63 -13.50 -24.64 -12.03
CA PHE A 63 -12.88 -23.54 -11.29
C PHE A 63 -13.21 -22.18 -11.91
N ILE A 64 -13.17 -22.06 -13.24
CA ILE A 64 -13.54 -20.81 -13.92
C ILE A 64 -15.00 -20.45 -13.62
N ASN A 65 -15.92 -21.41 -13.68
CA ASN A 65 -17.30 -21.20 -13.25
C ASN A 65 -17.39 -20.77 -11.77
N GLY A 66 -16.56 -21.38 -10.92
CA GLY A 66 -16.42 -21.01 -9.51
C GLY A 66 -15.95 -19.57 -9.30
N LEU A 67 -15.07 -19.06 -10.18
CA LEU A 67 -14.60 -17.68 -10.15
C LEU A 67 -15.65 -16.70 -10.68
N THR A 68 -16.45 -17.06 -11.68
CA THR A 68 -17.44 -16.15 -12.26
C THR A 68 -18.71 -16.03 -11.43
N GLN A 69 -19.05 -17.06 -10.64
CA GLN A 69 -20.28 -17.10 -9.86
C GLN A 69 -20.12 -16.58 -8.42
N GLY A 70 -21.15 -15.87 -7.93
CA GLY A 70 -21.25 -15.44 -6.53
C GLY A 70 -20.22 -14.38 -6.12
N ARG A 71 -19.78 -13.53 -7.07
CA ARG A 71 -18.79 -12.46 -6.85
C ARG A 71 -19.35 -11.19 -6.18
N GLY A 72 -20.67 -11.07 -6.03
CA GLY A 72 -21.30 -9.84 -5.52
C GLY A 72 -20.99 -8.64 -6.42
N VAL A 73 -20.33 -7.62 -5.88
CA VAL A 73 -19.92 -6.41 -6.61
C VAL A 73 -18.60 -6.57 -7.38
N ALA A 74 -17.81 -7.60 -7.07
CA ALA A 74 -16.50 -7.80 -7.66
C ALA A 74 -16.61 -8.27 -9.11
N LYS A 75 -15.82 -7.67 -10.00
CA LYS A 75 -15.86 -7.94 -11.44
C LYS A 75 -14.98 -9.12 -11.84
N PHE A 76 -15.34 -9.76 -12.94
CA PHE A 76 -14.51 -10.73 -13.65
C PHE A 76 -14.36 -10.28 -15.09
N THR A 77 -13.13 -10.15 -15.55
CA THR A 77 -12.79 -9.65 -16.89
C THR A 77 -11.68 -10.48 -17.50
N HIS A 78 -11.52 -10.37 -18.82
CA HIS A 78 -10.46 -11.02 -19.57
C HIS A 78 -9.89 -10.01 -20.56
N GLU A 79 -8.58 -9.78 -20.51
CA GLU A 79 -7.89 -8.81 -21.37
C GLU A 79 -6.45 -9.29 -21.65
N PRO A 80 -5.84 -8.95 -22.81
CA PRO A 80 -4.43 -9.21 -23.06
C PRO A 80 -3.54 -8.36 -22.13
N LEU A 81 -2.33 -8.87 -21.82
CA LEU A 81 -1.38 -8.12 -20.99
C LEU A 81 -0.92 -6.87 -21.74
N LYS A 82 -1.24 -5.69 -21.21
CA LYS A 82 -0.77 -4.42 -21.76
C LYS A 82 0.52 -4.01 -21.04
N THR A 83 1.66 -4.49 -21.54
CA THR A 83 2.99 -4.07 -21.08
C THR A 83 3.81 -3.47 -22.22
N TYR A 84 4.72 -2.57 -21.86
CA TYR A 84 5.77 -2.10 -22.77
C TYR A 84 7.09 -2.05 -22.00
N LYS A 85 8.12 -2.77 -22.46
CA LYS A 85 9.43 -2.84 -21.80
C LYS A 85 9.34 -3.17 -20.30
N HIS A 86 8.44 -4.06 -19.90
CA HIS A 86 8.17 -4.48 -18.51
C HIS A 86 7.52 -3.43 -17.61
N GLU A 87 7.00 -2.33 -18.17
CA GLU A 87 6.17 -1.37 -17.43
C GLU A 87 4.71 -1.81 -17.50
N LEU A 88 4.09 -1.98 -16.34
CA LEU A 88 2.69 -2.35 -16.19
C LEU A 88 1.84 -1.09 -16.19
N LYS A 89 0.89 -1.01 -17.11
CA LYS A 89 -0.09 0.07 -17.12
C LYS A 89 -1.21 -0.28 -16.16
N SER A 90 -1.30 0.48 -15.07
CA SER A 90 -2.44 0.44 -14.16
C SER A 90 -3.07 1.82 -13.98
N GLU A 91 -4.39 1.83 -14.10
CA GLU A 91 -5.24 2.94 -13.66
C GLU A 91 -5.35 2.93 -12.12
N SER A 92 -5.43 1.75 -11.49
CA SER A 92 -5.55 1.68 -10.03
C SER A 92 -4.18 1.56 -9.34
N PRO A 93 -3.89 2.37 -8.30
CA PRO A 93 -2.70 2.16 -7.47
C PRO A 93 -2.78 0.85 -6.69
N PHE A 94 -3.97 0.30 -6.46
CA PHE A 94 -4.18 -0.92 -5.70
C PHE A 94 -3.96 -2.21 -6.51
N SER A 95 -3.47 -2.13 -7.75
CA SER A 95 -3.40 -3.31 -8.61
C SER A 95 -2.36 -4.34 -8.20
N VAL A 96 -2.68 -5.62 -8.32
CA VAL A 96 -1.77 -6.75 -8.06
C VAL A 96 -1.59 -7.57 -9.32
N TYR A 97 -0.38 -8.07 -9.56
CA TYR A 97 -0.05 -8.83 -10.76
C TYR A 97 0.52 -10.20 -10.42
N PHE A 98 -0.01 -11.23 -11.05
CA PHE A 98 0.48 -12.59 -11.00
C PHE A 98 0.81 -12.99 -12.44
N LEU A 99 2.11 -13.03 -12.78
CA LEU A 99 2.60 -13.14 -14.16
C LEU A 99 3.34 -14.47 -14.40
N ASN A 100 3.08 -15.11 -15.54
CA ASN A 100 3.82 -16.29 -15.96
C ASN A 100 5.13 -15.88 -16.66
N GLU A 101 6.15 -15.57 -15.87
CA GLU A 101 7.53 -15.34 -16.34
C GLU A 101 8.47 -16.34 -15.67
N SER A 102 9.31 -17.00 -16.46
CA SER A 102 10.24 -18.03 -16.00
C SER A 102 11.67 -17.53 -15.93
N ASP A 103 12.04 -16.52 -16.71
CA ASP A 103 13.39 -15.95 -16.72
C ASP A 103 13.58 -14.99 -15.54
N ASP A 104 14.52 -15.29 -14.66
CA ASP A 104 14.77 -14.49 -13.46
C ASP A 104 15.24 -13.05 -13.77
N ALA A 105 15.93 -12.84 -14.89
CA ALA A 105 16.35 -11.50 -15.28
C ALA A 105 15.15 -10.64 -15.71
N GLU A 106 14.18 -11.23 -16.41
CA GLU A 106 12.90 -10.59 -16.75
C GLU A 106 12.02 -10.36 -15.51
N LYS A 107 11.90 -11.33 -14.60
CA LYS A 107 11.21 -11.15 -13.30
C LYS A 107 11.76 -9.94 -12.54
N MET A 108 13.09 -9.82 -12.48
CA MET A 108 13.76 -8.70 -11.81
C MET A 108 13.52 -7.37 -12.52
N LYS A 109 13.42 -7.34 -13.86
CA LYS A 109 13.06 -6.13 -14.61
C LYS A 109 11.65 -5.68 -14.29
N PHE A 110 10.68 -6.59 -14.20
CA PHE A 110 9.32 -6.27 -13.75
C PHE A 110 9.33 -5.67 -12.34
N ARG A 111 9.98 -6.31 -11.38
CA ARG A 111 10.05 -5.79 -9.99
C ARG A 111 10.71 -4.42 -9.91
N LYS A 112 11.81 -4.19 -10.64
CA LYS A 112 12.55 -2.92 -10.59
C LYS A 112 11.82 -1.75 -11.25
N LYS A 113 10.96 -2.02 -12.24
CA LYS A 113 10.28 -0.97 -13.02
C LYS A 113 8.89 -0.62 -12.52
N ASN A 114 8.36 -1.38 -11.56
CA ASN A 114 7.00 -1.22 -11.09
C ASN A 114 6.95 -1.08 -9.56
N GLY A 115 6.03 -0.27 -9.06
CA GLY A 115 5.73 -0.15 -7.62
C GLY A 115 4.55 -1.02 -7.20
N PHE A 116 4.39 -2.20 -7.79
CA PHE A 116 3.27 -3.11 -7.52
C PHE A 116 3.76 -4.43 -6.91
N VAL A 117 2.89 -5.12 -6.18
CA VAL A 117 3.11 -6.52 -5.82
C VAL A 117 3.00 -7.36 -7.09
N ILE A 118 4.08 -8.08 -7.39
CA ILE A 118 4.20 -8.97 -8.55
C ILE A 118 4.67 -10.35 -8.08
N GLY A 119 3.80 -11.35 -8.26
CA GLY A 119 4.10 -12.77 -8.04
C GLY A 119 4.31 -13.51 -9.36
N PHE A 120 5.20 -14.49 -9.35
CA PHE A 120 5.51 -15.38 -10.48
C PHE A 120 5.25 -16.84 -10.08
N ASN A 121 5.38 -17.80 -11.01
CA ASN A 121 5.06 -19.23 -10.80
C ASN A 121 5.69 -19.85 -9.55
N ASP A 122 6.87 -19.38 -9.18
CA ASP A 122 7.67 -19.87 -8.08
C ASP A 122 7.42 -19.13 -6.75
N ASP A 123 6.77 -17.96 -6.76
CA ASP A 123 6.64 -17.14 -5.56
C ASP A 123 5.29 -16.39 -5.38
N TYR A 124 4.28 -16.65 -6.21
CA TYR A 124 2.99 -15.97 -6.09
C TYR A 124 2.28 -16.22 -4.76
N ILE A 125 2.45 -17.40 -4.16
CA ILE A 125 1.90 -17.74 -2.84
C ILE A 125 2.61 -16.96 -1.72
N ASP A 126 3.93 -16.82 -1.78
CA ASP A 126 4.68 -15.96 -0.84
C ASP A 126 4.27 -14.49 -1.00
N GLY A 127 4.12 -14.03 -2.24
CA GLY A 127 3.57 -12.71 -2.55
C GLY A 127 2.17 -12.49 -1.97
N TRP A 128 1.30 -13.50 -2.06
CA TRP A 128 -0.02 -13.49 -1.43
C TRP A 128 0.06 -13.43 0.10
N SER A 129 0.90 -14.26 0.72
CA SER A 129 1.07 -14.29 2.17
C SER A 129 1.54 -12.94 2.71
N LYS A 130 2.50 -12.30 2.03
CA LYS A 130 2.95 -10.93 2.33
C LYS A 130 1.85 -9.89 2.15
N LEU A 131 1.09 -9.98 1.05
CA LEU A 131 -0.01 -9.05 0.78
C LEU A 131 -1.09 -9.11 1.87
N LYS A 132 -1.39 -10.32 2.38
CA LYS A 132 -2.36 -10.52 3.47
C LYS A 132 -1.77 -10.41 4.88
N MET A 133 -0.46 -10.25 5.00
CA MET A 133 0.27 -10.14 6.27
C MET A 133 0.07 -11.38 7.19
N LEU A 134 -0.03 -12.58 6.63
CA LEU A 134 -0.43 -13.78 7.39
C LEU A 134 0.54 -14.16 8.51
N HIS A 135 1.83 -13.89 8.34
CA HIS A 135 2.88 -14.24 9.30
C HIS A 135 3.46 -13.03 10.06
N LEU A 136 2.84 -11.86 9.95
CA LEU A 136 3.32 -10.63 10.57
C LEU A 136 2.30 -10.10 11.59
N PRO A 137 2.76 -9.63 12.77
CA PRO A 137 1.86 -9.03 13.75
C PRO A 137 1.29 -7.71 13.21
N THR A 138 -0.03 -7.64 13.04
CA THR A 138 -0.72 -6.42 12.57
C THR A 138 -0.96 -5.39 13.67
N SER A 139 -0.80 -5.76 14.94
CA SER A 139 -0.67 -4.83 16.06
C SER A 139 0.75 -4.90 16.62
N ILE A 140 1.44 -3.76 16.59
CA ILE A 140 2.85 -3.65 16.96
C ILE A 140 2.95 -2.81 18.24
N PRO A 141 3.45 -3.37 19.35
CA PRO A 141 3.60 -2.62 20.59
C PRO A 141 4.72 -1.57 20.49
N ILE A 142 4.38 -0.32 20.82
CA ILE A 142 5.28 0.84 20.77
C ILE A 142 5.48 1.49 22.15
N ARG A 143 5.00 0.85 23.22
CA ARG A 143 5.16 1.37 24.58
C ARG A 143 6.54 1.05 25.13
N LYS A 144 7.26 2.08 25.59
CA LYS A 144 8.60 1.99 26.19
C LYS A 144 8.74 1.01 27.36
N THR A 145 7.68 0.77 28.12
CA THR A 145 7.71 -0.07 29.33
C THR A 145 7.61 -1.56 29.05
N ILE A 146 7.37 -1.96 27.80
CA ILE A 146 7.27 -3.37 27.42
C ILE A 146 8.63 -3.80 26.90
N ASN A 147 9.26 -4.80 27.54
CA ASN A 147 10.57 -5.33 27.14
C ASN A 147 10.57 -5.90 25.70
N ASP A 148 9.39 -6.15 25.15
CA ASP A 148 9.16 -6.69 23.79
C ASP A 148 8.79 -5.60 22.76
N CYS A 149 9.21 -4.34 22.98
CA CYS A 149 9.00 -3.31 21.96
C CYS A 149 9.75 -3.67 20.67
N ILE A 150 8.97 -3.98 19.63
CA ILE A 150 9.48 -4.43 18.32
C ILE A 150 10.13 -3.25 17.58
N ILE A 151 9.59 -2.04 17.71
CA ILE A 151 10.08 -0.86 17.00
C ILE A 151 11.13 -0.13 17.84
N LYS A 152 12.39 -0.35 17.49
CA LYS A 152 13.54 0.40 18.01
C LYS A 152 13.94 1.53 17.08
N THR A 153 13.63 1.39 15.80
CA THR A 153 13.88 2.36 14.73
C THR A 153 12.77 2.27 13.68
N TRP A 154 12.62 3.30 12.84
CA TRP A 154 11.71 3.24 11.70
C TRP A 154 12.04 2.13 10.69
N TYR A 155 13.30 1.64 10.66
CA TYR A 155 13.71 0.54 9.77
C TYR A 155 13.10 -0.81 10.16
N ASP A 156 12.66 -0.97 11.41
CA ASP A 156 11.99 -2.19 11.88
C ASP A 156 10.63 -2.39 11.19
N LEU A 157 10.12 -1.35 10.50
CA LEU A 157 8.89 -1.43 9.72
C LEU A 157 9.08 -1.95 8.30
N LYS A 158 10.33 -2.12 7.84
CA LYS A 158 10.64 -2.60 6.49
C LYS A 158 9.91 -3.90 6.09
N PRO A 159 9.75 -4.91 6.98
CA PRO A 159 8.99 -6.12 6.65
C PRO A 159 7.51 -5.87 6.29
N PHE A 160 6.94 -4.76 6.74
CA PHE A 160 5.54 -4.39 6.50
C PHE A 160 5.35 -3.52 5.26
N ILE A 161 6.43 -3.10 4.60
CA ILE A 161 6.36 -2.26 3.40
C ILE A 161 6.36 -3.16 2.16
N LEU A 162 5.22 -3.17 1.49
CA LEU A 162 5.06 -3.76 0.16
C LEU A 162 5.46 -2.71 -0.90
N PRO A 163 5.83 -3.12 -2.13
CA PRO A 163 6.10 -2.18 -3.22
C PRO A 163 4.97 -1.17 -3.38
N PHE A 164 5.28 0.09 -3.71
CA PHE A 164 4.26 1.13 -3.84
C PHE A 164 4.68 2.19 -4.86
N THR A 165 3.69 2.92 -5.38
CA THR A 165 3.85 4.09 -6.26
C THR A 165 3.41 5.37 -5.59
N ASP A 166 2.62 5.28 -4.51
CA ASP A 166 1.97 6.42 -3.89
C ASP A 166 1.95 6.24 -2.37
N VAL A 167 2.13 7.35 -1.66
CA VAL A 167 2.07 7.41 -0.20
C VAL A 167 1.26 8.64 0.20
N VAL A 168 0.32 8.45 1.12
CA VAL A 168 -0.38 9.54 1.81
C VAL A 168 -0.11 9.41 3.29
N MET A 169 0.53 10.41 3.89
CA MET A 169 0.75 10.49 5.33
C MET A 169 -0.14 11.58 5.91
N VAL A 170 -0.95 11.24 6.91
CA VAL A 170 -1.76 12.18 7.68
C VAL A 170 -1.28 12.18 9.12
N ASP A 171 -0.72 13.30 9.57
CA ASP A 171 -0.36 13.49 10.97
C ASP A 171 -0.36 14.98 11.32
N SER A 172 -1.27 15.36 12.22
CA SER A 172 -1.43 16.73 12.70
C SER A 172 -0.21 17.28 13.46
N TYR A 173 0.70 16.43 13.94
CA TYR A 173 1.79 16.84 14.84
C TYR A 173 3.18 16.52 14.32
N ILE A 174 3.31 15.85 13.18
CA ILE A 174 4.61 15.44 12.63
C ILE A 174 5.57 16.61 12.39
N LEU A 175 5.04 17.81 12.14
CA LEU A 175 5.82 19.05 11.98
C LEU A 175 5.73 20.02 13.16
N SER A 176 5.09 19.60 14.27
CA SER A 176 4.84 20.51 15.41
C SER A 176 6.11 20.91 16.15
N ASP A 177 7.10 20.02 16.18
CA ASP A 177 8.44 20.25 16.74
C ASP A 177 9.51 19.96 15.67
N PRO A 178 10.15 21.00 15.09
CA PRO A 178 11.21 20.83 14.10
C PRO A 178 12.41 20.00 14.57
N SER A 179 12.65 19.90 15.88
CA SER A 179 13.76 19.11 16.44
C SER A 179 13.53 17.60 16.32
N LEU A 180 12.28 17.16 16.16
CA LEU A 180 11.89 15.74 16.02
C LEU A 180 11.83 15.28 14.57
N VAL A 181 11.79 16.20 13.61
CA VAL A 181 11.71 15.88 12.17
C VAL A 181 12.84 14.96 11.69
N PRO A 182 14.13 15.15 12.08
CA PRO A 182 15.22 14.30 11.63
C PRO A 182 15.15 12.84 12.12
N SER A 183 14.65 12.62 13.34
CA SER A 183 14.53 11.27 13.95
C SER A 183 13.23 10.57 13.57
N ASN A 184 12.23 11.30 13.07
CA ASN A 184 10.94 10.75 12.68
C ASN A 184 10.66 10.87 11.18
N LEU A 185 10.03 11.96 10.74
CA LEU A 185 9.58 12.13 9.35
C LEU A 185 10.68 11.83 8.33
N GLU A 186 11.90 12.32 8.57
CA GLU A 186 13.04 12.05 7.70
C GLU A 186 13.39 10.56 7.63
N GLN A 187 13.39 9.85 8.76
CA GLN A 187 13.63 8.40 8.78
C GLN A 187 12.49 7.63 8.12
N ILE A 188 11.23 8.02 8.35
CA ILE A 188 10.06 7.43 7.68
C ILE A 188 10.22 7.56 6.16
N MET A 189 10.52 8.76 5.67
CA MET A 189 10.73 9.02 4.24
C MET A 189 11.88 8.20 3.67
N LYS A 190 12.99 8.04 4.40
CA LYS A 190 14.12 7.18 3.98
C LYS A 190 13.71 5.71 3.88
N VAL A 191 13.07 5.18 4.91
CA VAL A 191 12.65 3.78 4.95
C VAL A 191 11.66 3.47 3.83
N LEU A 192 10.72 4.39 3.57
CA LEU A 192 9.82 4.29 2.42
C LEU A 192 10.60 4.30 1.09
N ASP A 193 11.49 5.28 0.89
CA ASP A 193 12.26 5.41 -0.36
C ASP A 193 13.11 4.18 -0.66
N GLU A 194 13.78 3.62 0.34
CA GLU A 194 14.58 2.39 0.20
C GLU A 194 13.73 1.14 -0.10
N SER A 195 12.44 1.17 0.22
CA SER A 195 11.53 0.01 0.11
C SER A 195 10.77 -0.04 -1.21
N THR A 196 10.79 1.02 -2.02
CA THR A 196 10.21 1.00 -3.37
C THR A 196 11.29 1.13 -4.45
N PRO A 197 11.27 0.35 -5.54
CA PRO A 197 12.29 0.46 -6.59
C PRO A 197 12.05 1.63 -7.55
N VAL A 198 10.87 2.25 -7.52
CA VAL A 198 10.43 3.27 -8.47
C VAL A 198 10.35 4.67 -7.84
N LYS A 199 10.18 5.68 -8.69
CA LYS A 199 9.72 6.99 -8.23
C LYS A 199 8.28 6.86 -7.74
N TYR A 200 7.96 7.59 -6.68
CA TYR A 200 6.65 7.56 -6.04
C TYR A 200 6.18 8.97 -5.69
N ASN A 201 4.88 9.13 -5.46
CA ASN A 201 4.30 10.37 -4.98
C ASN A 201 4.13 10.31 -3.46
N PHE A 202 4.64 11.30 -2.75
CA PHE A 202 4.51 11.42 -1.30
C PHE A 202 3.70 12.67 -0.98
N THR A 203 2.48 12.48 -0.46
CA THR A 203 1.65 13.58 0.02
C THR A 203 1.63 13.57 1.54
N LEU A 204 2.13 14.66 2.14
CA LEU A 204 1.97 14.91 3.56
C LEU A 204 0.75 15.80 3.80
N VAL A 205 -0.16 15.36 4.65
CA VAL A 205 -1.28 16.13 5.19
C VAL A 205 -1.00 16.41 6.66
N THR A 206 -0.89 17.67 7.02
CA THR A 206 -0.58 18.08 8.40
C THR A 206 -1.33 19.35 8.76
N PHE A 207 -1.19 19.79 10.02
CA PHE A 207 -1.93 20.91 10.58
C PHE A 207 -1.03 22.13 10.82
N GLU A 208 -1.54 23.33 10.52
CA GLU A 208 -0.82 24.59 10.64
C GLU A 208 -0.47 25.00 12.10
N GLY A 209 -1.05 24.35 13.10
CA GLY A 209 -0.67 24.59 14.51
C GLY A 209 -0.94 26.02 15.02
N GLY A 210 -1.75 26.80 14.30
CA GLY A 210 -2.02 28.22 14.60
C GLY A 210 -0.98 29.21 14.07
N ARG A 211 0.10 28.75 13.42
CA ARG A 211 1.13 29.61 12.82
C ARG A 211 0.82 29.85 11.34
N LYS A 212 -0.05 30.84 11.08
CA LYS A 212 -0.50 31.17 9.72
C LYS A 212 0.65 31.44 8.76
N GLY A 213 0.60 30.87 7.56
CA GLY A 213 1.47 31.23 6.43
C GLY A 213 2.83 30.53 6.38
N GLN A 214 3.00 29.40 7.08
CA GLN A 214 4.26 28.64 7.11
C GLN A 214 4.35 27.50 6.08
N ILE A 215 3.41 27.42 5.12
CA ILE A 215 3.41 26.31 4.16
C ILE A 215 4.71 26.26 3.33
N ASP A 216 5.25 27.42 2.92
CA ASP A 216 6.50 27.48 2.16
C ASP A 216 7.68 26.97 3.00
N TYR A 217 7.75 27.38 4.27
CA TYR A 217 8.76 26.89 5.20
C TYR A 217 8.73 25.37 5.35
N TYR A 218 7.55 24.79 5.58
CA TYR A 218 7.41 23.34 5.72
C TYR A 218 7.68 22.61 4.40
N TYR A 219 7.23 23.16 3.28
CA TYR A 219 7.49 22.57 1.97
C TYR A 219 8.99 22.59 1.62
N ASP A 220 9.68 23.70 1.87
CA ASP A 220 11.12 23.82 1.68
C ASP A 220 11.92 22.87 2.58
N MET A 221 11.44 22.65 3.81
CA MET A 221 12.01 21.64 4.71
C MET A 221 11.87 20.23 4.13
N LEU A 222 10.70 19.84 3.61
CA LEU A 222 10.51 18.54 2.95
C LEU A 222 11.39 18.39 1.71
N LEU A 223 11.51 19.44 0.89
CA LEU A 223 12.42 19.46 -0.25
C LEU A 223 13.90 19.40 0.19
N GLY A 224 14.23 19.99 1.34
CA GLY A 224 15.52 19.86 2.00
C GLY A 224 15.84 18.39 2.33
N ILE A 225 14.91 17.69 2.97
CA ILE A 225 15.03 16.25 3.27
C ILE A 225 15.26 15.45 1.97
N LYS A 226 14.42 15.67 0.95
CA LYS A 226 14.56 15.03 -0.37
C LYS A 226 15.95 15.24 -0.96
N ARG A 227 16.46 16.47 -0.97
CA ARG A 227 17.78 16.80 -1.54
C ARG A 227 18.92 16.17 -0.74
N ARG A 228 18.87 16.22 0.61
CA ARG A 228 19.91 15.65 1.48
C ARG A 228 20.10 14.15 1.27
N HIS A 229 19.00 13.42 1.05
CA HIS A 229 19.01 11.95 0.95
C HIS A 229 18.83 11.42 -0.47
N GLY A 230 18.71 12.29 -1.47
CA GLY A 230 18.50 11.88 -2.85
C GLY A 230 17.20 11.10 -3.08
N LEU A 231 16.14 11.39 -2.31
CA LEU A 231 14.89 10.62 -2.35
C LEU A 231 14.24 10.69 -3.73
N LYS A 232 13.68 9.58 -4.20
CA LYS A 232 12.94 9.41 -5.46
C LYS A 232 11.54 10.05 -5.43
N ALA A 233 11.05 10.41 -4.24
CA ALA A 233 9.70 10.93 -4.00
C ALA A 233 9.39 12.26 -4.72
N THR A 234 8.26 12.36 -5.42
CA THR A 234 7.64 13.66 -5.75
C THR A 234 6.83 14.11 -4.52
N ILE A 235 7.19 15.25 -3.94
CA ILE A 235 6.63 15.71 -2.66
C ILE A 235 5.52 16.72 -2.86
N SER A 236 4.41 16.46 -2.18
CA SER A 236 3.27 17.36 -2.05
C SER A 236 2.93 17.57 -0.57
N LEU A 237 2.45 18.76 -0.24
CA LEU A 237 2.06 19.15 1.12
C LEU A 237 0.67 19.75 1.10
N LEU A 238 -0.19 19.26 1.98
CA LEU A 238 -1.47 19.85 2.33
C LEU A 238 -1.42 20.32 3.79
N LEU A 239 -1.68 21.61 4.01
CA LEU A 239 -1.67 22.22 5.33
C LEU A 239 -3.09 22.59 5.77
N CYS A 240 -3.72 21.71 6.54
CA CYS A 240 -5.10 21.89 7.01
C CYS A 240 -5.21 22.98 8.10
N ASP A 241 -6.40 23.57 8.21
CA ASP A 241 -6.78 24.42 9.32
C ASP A 241 -7.34 23.61 10.50
N SER A 242 -7.73 24.30 11.58
CA SER A 242 -8.13 23.67 12.83
C SER A 242 -9.52 23.07 12.77
N VAL A 243 -10.32 23.45 11.77
CA VAL A 243 -11.67 22.92 11.54
C VAL A 243 -11.56 21.51 10.95
N TRP A 244 -10.54 21.27 10.14
CA TRP A 244 -10.25 19.98 9.50
C TRP A 244 -9.14 19.19 10.17
N LYS A 245 -9.03 19.31 11.49
CA LYS A 245 -8.04 18.56 12.25
C LYS A 245 -8.45 17.09 12.29
N GLU A 246 -7.96 16.31 11.32
CA GLU A 246 -8.16 14.87 11.37
C GLU A 246 -7.47 14.27 12.59
N HIS A 247 -8.28 13.58 13.39
CA HIS A 247 -7.84 12.93 14.61
C HIS A 247 -7.07 11.65 14.30
N ASP A 248 -7.47 10.98 13.21
CA ASP A 248 -6.85 9.77 12.73
C ASP A 248 -5.52 10.09 12.06
N ARG A 249 -4.49 9.35 12.49
CA ARG A 249 -3.12 9.52 12.00
C ARG A 249 -2.73 8.24 11.31
N PHE A 250 -2.33 8.35 10.05
CA PHE A 250 -1.98 7.19 9.28
C PHE A 250 -0.92 7.46 8.21
N ILE A 251 -0.23 6.39 7.82
CA ILE A 251 0.58 6.33 6.60
C ILE A 251 -0.09 5.28 5.71
N MET A 252 -0.51 5.67 4.51
CA MET A 252 -1.16 4.80 3.56
C MET A 252 -0.28 4.64 2.32
N THR A 253 -0.08 3.40 1.88
CA THR A 253 0.55 3.04 0.61
C THR A 253 -0.49 2.34 -0.29
N ASN A 254 -0.06 1.85 -1.45
CA ASN A 254 -0.86 1.02 -2.34
C ASN A 254 -1.50 -0.19 -1.65
N TYR A 255 -0.90 -0.76 -0.60
CA TYR A 255 -1.35 -2.05 -0.03
C TYR A 255 -1.51 -2.06 1.48
N THR A 256 -1.03 -1.04 2.20
CA THR A 256 -1.08 -1.02 3.65
C THR A 256 -1.51 0.35 4.17
N ARG A 257 -2.31 0.36 5.24
CA ARG A 257 -2.58 1.55 6.05
C ARG A 257 -2.02 1.33 7.45
N TRP A 258 -1.06 2.15 7.84
CA TRP A 258 -0.47 2.13 9.17
C TRP A 258 -1.18 3.18 10.01
N THR A 259 -1.69 2.84 11.19
CA THR A 259 -2.39 3.78 12.05
C THR A 259 -1.70 3.92 13.39
N SER A 260 -1.78 5.12 13.97
CA SER A 260 -1.30 5.37 15.33
C SER A 260 -2.32 6.15 16.14
N GLY A 261 -2.51 5.71 17.39
CA GLY A 261 -3.26 6.46 18.41
C GLY A 261 -2.52 7.71 18.92
N ASP A 262 -1.23 7.86 18.61
CA ASP A 262 -0.38 9.03 18.88
C ASP A 262 0.17 9.60 17.56
N SER A 263 0.95 10.68 17.58
CA SER A 263 1.71 11.11 16.40
C SER A 263 2.81 10.10 16.04
N PHE A 264 3.19 10.03 14.77
CA PHE A 264 4.40 9.32 14.32
C PHE A 264 5.71 10.01 14.76
N ASN A 265 5.66 11.00 15.66
CA ASN A 265 6.83 11.50 16.40
C ASN A 265 7.21 10.56 17.56
N TYR A 266 7.63 9.32 17.22
CA TYR A 266 7.94 8.29 18.20
C TYR A 266 9.28 8.46 18.89
N PHE A 267 10.25 9.06 18.22
CA PHE A 267 11.63 9.14 18.69
C PHE A 267 12.05 10.58 18.99
N ASP A 268 12.80 10.80 20.06
CA ASP A 268 13.42 12.09 20.33
C ASP A 268 14.59 12.37 19.37
N ALA A 269 15.23 13.53 19.49
CA ALA A 269 16.39 13.90 18.67
C ALA A 269 17.61 12.98 18.84
N LYS A 270 17.64 12.14 19.89
CA LYS A 270 18.68 11.13 20.13
C LYS A 270 18.28 9.74 19.62
N GLY A 271 17.10 9.60 19.00
CA GLY A 271 16.57 8.33 18.53
C GLY A 271 15.97 7.47 19.64
N GLN A 272 15.71 8.02 20.83
CA GLN A 272 15.08 7.27 21.92
C GLN A 272 13.56 7.34 21.80
N LEU A 273 12.89 6.21 22.04
CA LEU A 273 11.44 6.12 22.03
C LEU A 273 10.82 6.98 23.14
N VAL A 274 9.95 7.92 22.76
CA VAL A 274 9.27 8.91 23.63
C VAL A 274 7.75 9.00 23.42
N THR A 275 7.19 8.26 22.46
CA THR A 275 5.73 8.22 22.25
C THR A 275 4.96 7.80 23.51
N LYS A 276 3.75 8.36 23.67
CA LYS A 276 2.78 7.91 24.67
C LYS A 276 1.80 6.88 24.09
N GLY A 277 1.89 6.61 22.79
CA GLY A 277 1.17 5.55 22.11
C GLY A 277 1.44 4.19 22.72
N THR A 278 0.46 3.29 22.61
CA THR A 278 0.61 1.92 23.11
C THR A 278 0.89 0.96 21.97
N GLU A 279 0.17 1.12 20.86
CA GLU A 279 0.26 0.26 19.68
C GLU A 279 0.25 1.09 18.40
N MET A 280 0.88 0.53 17.36
CA MET A 280 0.72 0.92 15.97
C MET A 280 0.11 -0.25 15.22
N HIS A 281 -0.89 0.01 14.37
CA HIS A 281 -1.50 -1.06 13.58
C HIS A 281 -1.07 -0.99 12.12
N VAL A 282 -0.79 -2.14 11.51
CA VAL A 282 -0.56 -2.30 10.08
C VAL A 282 -1.73 -3.05 9.47
N LEU A 283 -2.52 -2.35 8.67
CA LEU A 283 -3.78 -2.82 8.12
C LEU A 283 -3.60 -3.15 6.63
N PRO A 284 -3.69 -4.42 6.20
CA PRO A 284 -3.53 -4.80 4.80
C PRO A 284 -4.79 -4.44 4.00
N LEU A 285 -4.63 -3.60 2.96
CA LEU A 285 -5.71 -3.10 2.11
C LEU A 285 -6.18 -4.10 1.06
N VAL A 286 -5.66 -5.32 1.09
CA VAL A 286 -6.25 -6.47 0.38
C VAL A 286 -7.54 -6.93 1.04
N ASP A 287 -7.73 -6.62 2.33
CA ASP A 287 -8.99 -6.85 3.02
C ASP A 287 -10.08 -5.89 2.52
N PRO A 288 -11.24 -6.39 2.03
CA PRO A 288 -12.29 -5.53 1.49
C PRO A 288 -12.80 -4.47 2.46
N GLU A 289 -12.95 -4.81 3.74
CA GLU A 289 -13.51 -3.88 4.73
C GLU A 289 -12.51 -2.76 5.04
N LEU A 290 -11.23 -3.11 5.18
CA LEU A 290 -10.15 -2.15 5.40
C LEU A 290 -9.92 -1.28 4.16
N HIS A 291 -10.03 -1.86 2.97
CA HIS A 291 -9.96 -1.14 1.69
C HIS A 291 -11.10 -0.13 1.57
N GLN A 292 -12.33 -0.54 1.86
CA GLN A 292 -13.51 0.34 1.81
C GLN A 292 -13.38 1.49 2.81
N SER A 293 -13.05 1.20 4.08
CA SER A 293 -12.80 2.22 5.11
C SER A 293 -11.72 3.22 4.68
N SER A 294 -10.61 2.71 4.13
CA SER A 294 -9.51 3.56 3.64
C SER A 294 -9.92 4.42 2.44
N SER A 295 -10.74 3.88 1.55
CA SER A 295 -11.25 4.61 0.39
C SER A 295 -12.18 5.76 0.79
N SER A 296 -13.02 5.56 1.82
CA SER A 296 -13.84 6.64 2.38
C SER A 296 -12.99 7.77 2.97
N ILE A 297 -11.90 7.44 3.67
CA ILE A 297 -10.97 8.45 4.20
C ILE A 297 -10.28 9.22 3.07
N LEU A 298 -9.76 8.52 2.05
CA LEU A 298 -9.14 9.15 0.89
C LEU A 298 -10.13 10.06 0.14
N GLN A 299 -11.40 9.66 0.05
CA GLN A 299 -12.45 10.48 -0.54
C GLN A 299 -12.69 11.76 0.26
N SER A 300 -12.75 11.69 1.60
CA SER A 300 -12.84 12.88 2.45
C SER A 300 -11.66 13.82 2.25
N LEU A 301 -10.43 13.29 2.19
CA LEU A 301 -9.23 14.08 1.90
C LEU A 301 -9.30 14.75 0.52
N ARG A 302 -9.80 14.05 -0.50
CA ARG A 302 -9.96 14.60 -1.84
C ARG A 302 -10.96 15.76 -1.85
N LEU A 303 -12.08 15.64 -1.14
CA LEU A 303 -13.06 16.73 -1.02
C LEU A 303 -12.44 17.94 -0.32
N LEU A 304 -11.63 17.70 0.72
CA LEU A 304 -10.89 18.75 1.41
C LEU A 304 -9.88 19.46 0.50
N ILE A 305 -9.09 18.70 -0.27
CA ILE A 305 -8.14 19.26 -1.25
C ILE A 305 -8.88 20.11 -2.29
N ALA A 306 -10.02 19.63 -2.80
CA ALA A 306 -10.83 20.37 -3.75
C ALA A 306 -11.34 21.70 -3.16
N GLN A 307 -11.81 21.68 -1.91
CA GLN A 307 -12.25 22.88 -1.19
C GLN A 307 -11.12 23.90 -1.03
N TYR A 308 -9.94 23.47 -0.58
CA TYR A 308 -8.79 24.37 -0.45
C TYR A 308 -8.27 24.88 -1.79
N SER A 309 -8.34 24.07 -2.85
CA SER A 309 -7.93 24.47 -4.19
C SER A 309 -8.81 25.58 -4.78
N GLN A 310 -10.07 25.67 -4.37
CA GLN A 310 -10.99 26.73 -4.83
C GLN A 310 -10.81 28.05 -4.09
N HIS A 311 -10.49 28.00 -2.78
CA HIS A 311 -10.53 29.20 -1.94
C HIS A 311 -9.16 29.74 -1.54
N ASN A 312 -8.13 28.91 -1.40
CA ASN A 312 -6.81 29.30 -0.86
C ASN A 312 -5.66 28.39 -1.34
N ALA A 313 -5.66 27.96 -2.60
CA ALA A 313 -4.74 26.94 -3.11
C ALA A 313 -3.27 27.21 -2.75
N SER A 314 -2.78 28.42 -3.03
CA SER A 314 -1.38 28.80 -2.83
C SER A 314 -0.92 28.83 -1.38
N GLN A 315 -1.85 28.91 -0.43
CA GLN A 315 -1.55 28.96 1.01
C GLN A 315 -1.69 27.60 1.71
N ARG A 316 -2.33 26.62 1.06
CA ARG A 316 -2.74 25.36 1.69
C ARG A 316 -2.24 24.13 0.97
N VAL A 317 -1.96 24.21 -0.32
CA VAL A 317 -1.49 23.11 -1.14
C VAL A 317 -0.18 23.50 -1.84
N LYS A 318 0.83 22.63 -1.75
CA LYS A 318 2.11 22.76 -2.47
C LYS A 318 2.48 21.43 -3.11
N GLY A 319 3.22 21.49 -4.21
CA GLY A 319 3.61 20.33 -5.00
C GLY A 319 2.51 19.85 -5.96
N GLU A 320 2.74 18.68 -6.54
CA GLU A 320 1.92 18.07 -7.59
C GLU A 320 0.98 17.01 -6.95
N ILE A 321 0.06 17.47 -6.10
CA ILE A 321 -0.81 16.58 -5.31
C ILE A 321 -1.71 15.70 -6.19
N GLU A 322 -2.10 16.21 -7.36
CA GLU A 322 -2.90 15.53 -8.38
C GLU A 322 -2.21 14.30 -8.98
N LYS A 323 -0.88 14.19 -8.85
CA LYS A 323 -0.15 13.00 -9.31
C LYS A 323 -0.29 11.81 -8.36
N ASN A 324 -0.70 12.05 -7.10
CA ASN A 324 -0.87 10.99 -6.12
C ASN A 324 -2.14 10.19 -6.40
N LYS A 325 -2.00 8.98 -6.94
CA LYS A 325 -3.12 8.17 -7.42
C LYS A 325 -4.03 7.68 -6.31
N LEU A 326 -3.55 7.58 -5.07
CA LEU A 326 -4.42 7.23 -3.92
C LEU A 326 -5.49 8.30 -3.69
N LEU A 327 -5.23 9.56 -4.01
CA LEU A 327 -6.17 10.66 -3.80
C LEU A 327 -7.10 10.88 -5.00
N TYR A 328 -6.71 10.48 -6.21
CA TYR A 328 -7.42 10.85 -7.45
C TYR A 328 -7.95 9.68 -8.28
N ASP A 329 -7.50 8.44 -8.06
CA ASP A 329 -7.84 7.27 -8.89
C ASP A 329 -8.65 6.17 -8.16
N CYS A 330 -9.30 6.51 -7.05
CA CYS A 330 -10.32 5.65 -6.42
C CYS A 330 -11.65 5.78 -7.19
N ARG A 331 -11.82 5.05 -8.29
CA ARG A 331 -13.13 4.85 -8.95
C ARG A 331 -13.52 3.38 -8.98
#